data_AF-A0A6N8DMX3-F1
#
_entry.id   AF-A0A6N8DMX3-F1
#
_cell.length_a   1.000
_cell.length_b   1.000
_cell.length_c   1.000
_cell.angle_alpha   90.00
_cell.angle_beta   90.00
_cell.angle_gamma   90.00
#
_symmetry.space_group_name_H-M   'P 1'
#
loop_
_entity.id
_entity.type
_entity.pdbx_description
1 polymer ?
#
loop_
_entity_poly.entity_id
_entity_poly.type
_entity_poly.pdbx_seq_one_letter_code
_entity_poly.pdbx_strand_id
1 'polypeptide(L)'
;MSSPFLERALFVIGRQGDGKSSQIRDIFRDRRLHNNGKSRIGEKGSLRDWVALSNERHLHIRVTSPHEYGDDVETFFDKIERKSHSASRYRWNFLCALQASAFNKMPDPENVVSHFMKKFEPERTRVLLLYRNYNGTLIDSSVLTRIQDGLDQTCEFYLIDGRRDNGLLIADFFDFT
;
A
#
# COMPACT_ATOMS: atom_id res chain seq x y z
N MET A 1 0.14 -2.14 28.12
CA MET A 1 -0.38 -2.81 26.91
C MET A 1 0.70 -2.75 25.86
N SER A 2 1.09 -3.86 25.26
CA SER A 2 2.09 -3.87 24.17
C SER A 2 1.54 -3.09 22.97
N SER A 3 2.35 -2.21 22.39
CA SER A 3 1.98 -1.51 21.16
C SER A 3 1.74 -2.53 20.03
N PRO A 4 0.71 -2.38 19.18
CA PRO A 4 0.48 -3.26 18.04
C PRO A 4 1.71 -3.29 17.12
N PHE A 5 2.32 -4.47 16.98
CA PHE A 5 3.58 -4.65 16.24
C PHE A 5 3.34 -4.70 14.72
N LEU A 6 3.94 -3.75 13.98
CA LEU A 6 3.86 -3.67 12.53
C LEU A 6 5.07 -4.36 11.87
N GLU A 7 4.83 -5.46 11.18
CA GLU A 7 5.91 -6.23 10.52
C GLU A 7 6.27 -5.60 9.15
N ARG A 8 5.29 -5.49 8.23
CA ARG A 8 5.57 -5.06 6.84
C ARG A 8 4.61 -3.98 6.36
N ALA A 9 5.15 -2.95 5.71
CA ALA A 9 4.38 -1.89 5.08
C ALA A 9 4.72 -1.77 3.58
N LEU A 10 3.70 -1.85 2.72
CA LEU A 10 3.84 -1.71 1.27
C LEU A 10 2.98 -0.55 0.75
N PHE A 11 3.60 0.29 -0.08
CA PHE A 11 2.93 1.39 -0.76
C PHE A 11 2.96 1.18 -2.27
N VAL A 12 1.78 1.21 -2.91
CA VAL A 12 1.63 1.20 -4.37
C VAL A 12 1.38 2.62 -4.85
N ILE A 13 2.35 3.20 -5.55
CA ILE A 13 2.33 4.59 -6.00
C ILE A 13 2.10 4.65 -7.51
N GLY A 14 1.31 5.63 -7.95
CA GLY A 14 1.01 5.90 -9.36
C GLY A 14 0.06 7.07 -9.50
N ARG A 15 -0.12 7.61 -10.71
CA ARG A 15 -1.05 8.74 -10.94
C ARG A 15 -2.50 8.32 -10.80
N GLN A 16 -3.39 9.29 -10.80
CA GLN A 16 -4.82 9.04 -10.80
C GLN A 16 -5.18 8.23 -12.06
N GLY A 17 -5.93 7.16 -11.88
CA GLY A 17 -6.28 6.26 -12.99
C GLY A 17 -5.18 5.27 -13.42
N ASP A 18 -3.98 5.26 -12.83
CA ASP A 18 -2.90 4.34 -13.25
C ASP A 18 -3.13 2.86 -12.85
N GLY A 19 -4.27 2.53 -12.26
CA GLY A 19 -4.63 1.15 -11.93
C GLY A 19 -4.11 0.66 -10.57
N LYS A 20 -3.59 1.54 -9.69
CA LYS A 20 -3.16 1.20 -8.31
C LYS A 20 -4.15 0.31 -7.58
N SER A 21 -5.42 0.73 -7.58
CA SER A 21 -6.49 0.01 -6.91
C SER A 21 -6.67 -1.38 -7.50
N SER A 22 -6.60 -1.53 -8.83
CA SER A 22 -6.67 -2.83 -9.52
C SER A 22 -5.49 -3.73 -9.14
N GLN A 23 -4.27 -3.20 -9.10
CA GLN A 23 -3.07 -3.94 -8.69
C GLN A 23 -3.22 -4.46 -7.24
N ILE A 24 -3.73 -3.63 -6.32
CA ILE A 24 -4.02 -4.05 -4.94
C ILE A 24 -5.15 -5.08 -4.88
N ARG A 25 -6.21 -4.97 -5.69
CA ARG A 25 -7.27 -6.01 -5.70
C ARG A 25 -6.76 -7.34 -6.27
N ASP A 26 -5.72 -7.29 -7.08
CA ASP A 26 -5.20 -8.46 -7.74
C ASP A 26 -4.38 -9.37 -6.82
N ILE A 27 -3.95 -8.87 -5.66
CA ILE A 27 -3.27 -9.68 -4.64
C ILE A 27 -4.10 -10.90 -4.23
N PHE A 28 -5.44 -10.78 -4.26
CA PHE A 28 -6.35 -11.86 -3.86
C PHE A 28 -6.38 -13.05 -4.84
N ARG A 29 -5.66 -12.95 -5.98
CA ARG A 29 -5.31 -14.13 -6.78
C ARG A 29 -4.38 -15.08 -6.03
N ASP A 30 -3.65 -14.58 -5.04
CA ASP A 30 -2.90 -15.40 -4.12
C ASP A 30 -3.86 -16.18 -3.21
N ARG A 31 -3.74 -17.52 -3.24
CA ARG A 31 -4.59 -18.42 -2.47
C ARG A 31 -4.42 -18.25 -0.96
N ARG A 32 -3.27 -17.73 -0.50
CA ARG A 32 -2.97 -17.48 0.91
C ARG A 32 -3.83 -16.36 1.50
N LEU A 33 -4.36 -15.46 0.67
CA LEU A 33 -5.24 -14.38 1.11
C LEU A 33 -6.72 -14.78 1.20
N HIS A 34 -6.97 -16.08 1.40
CA HIS A 34 -8.28 -16.68 1.70
C HIS A 34 -9.40 -16.29 0.73
N ASN A 35 -9.07 -16.09 -0.55
CA ASN A 35 -10.04 -15.77 -1.60
C ASN A 35 -10.12 -16.83 -2.71
N ASN A 36 -9.68 -18.06 -2.43
CA ASN A 36 -9.65 -19.18 -3.39
C ASN A 36 -8.95 -18.84 -4.72
N GLY A 37 -8.00 -17.91 -4.69
CA GLY A 37 -7.25 -17.43 -5.84
C GLY A 37 -8.07 -16.64 -6.87
N LYS A 38 -9.23 -16.09 -6.48
CA LYS A 38 -10.02 -15.23 -7.37
C LYS A 38 -9.54 -13.79 -7.27
N SER A 39 -9.27 -13.15 -8.40
CA SER A 39 -9.05 -11.70 -8.42
C SER A 39 -10.33 -10.99 -7.98
N ARG A 40 -10.18 -9.87 -7.26
CA ARG A 40 -11.30 -9.00 -6.88
C ARG A 40 -11.39 -7.75 -7.77
N ILE A 41 -10.69 -7.74 -8.89
CA ILE A 41 -10.82 -6.68 -9.90
C ILE A 41 -12.28 -6.65 -10.38
N GLY A 42 -12.89 -5.46 -10.38
CA GLY A 42 -14.26 -5.25 -10.87
C GLY A 42 -15.38 -5.64 -9.90
N GLU A 43 -15.08 -6.18 -8.71
CA GLU A 43 -16.09 -6.43 -7.68
C GLU A 43 -16.77 -5.11 -7.25
N LYS A 44 -18.10 -5.07 -7.35
CA LYS A 44 -18.93 -3.97 -6.84
C LYS A 44 -19.05 -4.11 -5.32
N GLY A 45 -18.11 -3.53 -4.57
CA GLY A 45 -18.14 -3.51 -3.11
C GLY A 45 -16.86 -2.95 -2.51
N SER A 46 -16.91 -2.52 -1.25
CA SER A 46 -15.69 -2.23 -0.51
C SER A 46 -14.97 -3.55 -0.24
N LEU A 47 -13.67 -3.58 -0.54
CA LEU A 47 -12.82 -4.66 -0.06
C LEU A 47 -12.82 -4.62 1.47
N ARG A 48 -12.77 -5.81 2.10
CA ARG A 48 -12.43 -5.87 3.51
C ARG A 48 -11.05 -5.24 3.66
N ASP A 49 -10.99 -4.22 4.48
CA ASP A 49 -9.79 -3.49 4.82
C ASP A 49 -8.92 -4.25 5.80
N TRP A 50 -9.41 -5.35 6.37
CA TRP A 50 -8.64 -6.24 7.25
C TRP A 50 -8.74 -7.69 6.76
N VAL A 51 -7.58 -8.29 6.44
CA VAL A 51 -7.48 -9.64 5.88
C VAL A 51 -6.55 -10.47 6.76
N ALA A 52 -6.98 -11.64 7.20
CA ALA A 52 -6.09 -12.56 7.92
C ALA A 52 -5.08 -13.17 6.93
N LEU A 53 -3.79 -13.05 7.25
CA LEU A 53 -2.70 -13.73 6.55
C LEU A 53 -2.40 -15.09 7.21
N SER A 54 -2.57 -15.16 8.53
CA SER A 54 -2.46 -16.37 9.35
C SER A 54 -3.25 -16.15 10.65
N ASN A 55 -3.16 -17.07 11.61
CA ASN A 55 -3.81 -16.94 12.92
C ASN A 55 -3.30 -15.74 13.73
N GLU A 56 -2.03 -15.36 13.54
CA GLU A 56 -1.37 -14.29 14.31
C GLU A 56 -1.17 -13.00 13.51
N ARG A 57 -1.31 -13.07 12.18
CA ARG A 57 -0.98 -11.98 11.26
C ARG A 57 -2.16 -11.50 10.46
N HIS A 58 -2.29 -10.18 10.38
CA HIS A 58 -3.30 -9.54 9.57
C HIS A 58 -2.71 -8.48 8.64
N LEU A 59 -3.43 -8.21 7.56
CA LEU A 59 -3.12 -7.20 6.56
C LEU A 59 -4.21 -6.14 6.55
N HIS A 60 -3.82 -4.91 6.85
CA HIS A 60 -4.63 -3.71 6.64
C HIS A 60 -4.47 -3.25 5.19
N ILE A 61 -5.58 -3.18 4.46
CA ILE A 61 -5.59 -2.76 3.06
C ILE A 61 -6.33 -1.43 2.92
N ARG A 62 -5.67 -0.43 2.34
CA ARG A 62 -6.28 0.82 1.86
C ARG A 62 -6.13 0.93 0.35
N VAL A 63 -7.18 0.52 -0.36
CA VAL A 63 -7.20 0.48 -1.83
C VAL A 63 -7.34 1.86 -2.45
N THR A 64 -8.18 2.72 -1.87
CA THR A 64 -8.33 4.11 -2.32
C THR A 64 -7.27 4.96 -1.66
N SER A 65 -6.55 5.74 -2.46
CA SER A 65 -5.52 6.65 -1.97
C SER A 65 -6.13 7.70 -1.05
N PRO A 66 -5.48 8.06 0.08
CA PRO A 66 -5.96 9.13 0.96
C PRO A 66 -6.10 10.47 0.23
N HIS A 67 -5.29 10.68 -0.81
CA HIS A 67 -5.38 11.82 -1.71
C HIS A 67 -6.75 11.91 -2.39
N GLU A 68 -7.32 10.78 -2.83
CA GLU A 68 -8.63 10.72 -3.49
C GLU A 68 -9.78 10.77 -2.47
N TYR A 69 -9.53 10.32 -1.23
CA TYR A 69 -10.52 10.33 -0.15
C TYR A 69 -10.69 11.70 0.51
N GLY A 70 -9.81 12.66 0.21
CA GLY A 70 -9.81 14.00 0.82
C GLY A 70 -9.29 14.03 2.25
N ASP A 71 -8.58 12.97 2.68
CA ASP A 71 -7.89 12.93 3.97
C ASP A 71 -6.78 14.00 3.97
N ASP A 72 -6.52 14.60 5.13
CA ASP A 72 -5.23 15.21 5.43
C ASP A 72 -4.33 14.20 6.15
N VAL A 73 -3.07 14.58 6.37
CA VAL A 73 -2.06 13.73 7.00
C VAL A 73 -2.53 13.23 8.37
N GLU A 74 -3.00 14.13 9.23
CA GLU A 74 -3.45 13.79 10.59
C GLU A 74 -4.60 12.79 10.55
N THR A 75 -5.66 13.08 9.79
CA THR A 75 -6.82 12.20 9.61
C THR A 75 -6.43 10.84 9.06
N PHE A 76 -5.50 10.81 8.10
CA PHE A 76 -5.00 9.57 7.51
C PHE A 76 -4.32 8.68 8.57
N PHE A 77 -3.41 9.27 9.35
CA PHE A 77 -2.65 8.56 10.38
C PHE A 77 -3.53 8.13 11.56
N ASP A 78 -4.46 8.98 11.98
CA ASP A 78 -5.47 8.66 13.01
C ASP A 78 -6.29 7.43 12.65
N LYS A 79 -6.73 7.32 11.39
CA LYS A 79 -7.51 6.17 10.92
C LYS A 79 -6.70 4.87 10.96
N ILE A 80 -5.39 4.94 10.67
CA ILE A 80 -4.50 3.78 10.74
C ILE A 80 -4.29 3.39 12.20
N GLU A 81 -4.01 4.36 13.06
CA GLU A 81 -3.76 4.16 14.49
C GLU A 81 -4.96 3.53 15.19
N ARG A 82 -6.17 4.07 15.01
CA ARG A 82 -7.41 3.52 15.58
C ARG A 82 -7.62 2.05 15.19
N LYS A 83 -7.30 1.69 13.94
CA LYS A 83 -7.40 0.31 13.46
C LYS A 83 -6.27 -0.58 13.96
N SER A 84 -5.06 -0.06 14.09
CA SER A 84 -3.94 -0.80 14.67
C SER A 84 -4.23 -1.17 16.14
N HIS A 85 -4.85 -0.26 16.91
CA HIS A 85 -5.24 -0.52 18.30
C HIS A 85 -6.31 -1.60 18.44
N SER A 86 -7.33 -1.61 17.56
CA SER A 86 -8.31 -2.69 17.54
C SER A 86 -7.68 -4.04 17.15
N ALA A 87 -6.53 -4.02 16.48
CA ALA A 87 -5.74 -5.18 16.12
C ALA A 87 -4.59 -5.50 17.10
N SER A 88 -4.53 -4.86 18.28
CA SER A 88 -3.41 -4.98 19.25
C SER A 88 -3.05 -6.40 19.72
N ARG A 89 -3.89 -7.39 19.45
CA ARG A 89 -3.63 -8.81 19.73
C ARG A 89 -2.88 -9.53 18.60
N TYR A 90 -2.70 -8.88 17.46
CA TYR A 90 -2.13 -9.46 16.25
C TYR A 90 -0.90 -8.67 15.83
N ARG A 91 0.01 -9.37 15.14
CA ARG A 91 0.99 -8.70 14.30
C ARG A 91 0.26 -8.22 13.05
N TRP A 92 0.54 -7.00 12.63
CA TRP A 92 -0.17 -6.42 11.50
C TRP A 92 0.77 -5.97 10.41
N ASN A 93 0.20 -5.84 9.22
CA ASN A 93 0.85 -5.46 7.99
C ASN A 93 0.01 -4.39 7.31
N PHE A 94 0.62 -3.59 6.46
CA PHE A 94 -0.04 -2.46 5.82
C PHE A 94 0.17 -2.47 4.31
N LEU A 95 -0.91 -2.27 3.55
CA LEU A 95 -0.89 -2.12 2.10
C LEU A 95 -1.73 -0.90 1.71
N CYS A 96 -1.13 0.09 1.06
CA CYS A 96 -1.83 1.32 0.72
C CYS A 96 -1.50 1.83 -0.69
N ALA A 97 -2.52 2.29 -1.42
CA ALA A 97 -2.31 3.09 -2.61
C ALA A 97 -1.99 4.55 -2.25
N LEU A 98 -1.04 5.18 -2.94
CA LEU A 98 -0.78 6.62 -2.86
C LEU A 98 -0.77 7.25 -4.25
N GLN A 99 -1.05 8.55 -4.36
CA GLN A 99 -0.80 9.25 -5.62
C GLN A 99 0.69 9.52 -5.79
N ALA A 100 1.14 9.62 -7.03
CA ALA A 100 2.53 9.95 -7.34
C ALA A 100 2.92 11.39 -7.00
N SER A 101 1.94 12.28 -6.79
CA SER A 101 2.15 13.68 -6.41
C SER A 101 1.11 14.10 -5.38
N ALA A 102 1.41 15.19 -4.66
CA ALA A 102 0.47 15.85 -3.76
C ALA A 102 -0.87 16.14 -4.47
N PHE A 103 -1.97 15.94 -3.74
CA PHE A 103 -3.32 16.18 -4.25
C PHE A 103 -4.30 16.35 -3.08
N ASN A 104 -5.27 17.25 -3.24
CA ASN A 104 -6.15 17.70 -2.16
C ASN A 104 -5.34 18.18 -0.94
N LYS A 105 -5.48 17.51 0.22
CA LYS A 105 -4.81 17.85 1.48
C LYS A 105 -3.67 16.89 1.83
N MET A 106 -3.36 15.95 0.93
CA MET A 106 -2.25 15.01 1.12
C MET A 106 -0.98 15.53 0.42
N PRO A 107 0.17 15.46 1.10
CA PRO A 107 1.46 15.82 0.51
C PRO A 107 1.94 14.73 -0.43
N ASP A 108 3.09 14.99 -1.07
CA ASP A 108 3.75 14.00 -1.92
C ASP A 108 4.05 12.67 -1.19
N PRO A 109 4.05 11.55 -1.92
CA PRO A 109 4.03 10.22 -1.30
C PRO A 109 5.29 9.89 -0.49
N GLU A 110 6.47 10.37 -0.87
CA GLU A 110 7.71 10.20 -0.10
C GLU A 110 7.60 10.84 1.30
N ASN A 111 6.88 11.95 1.42
CA ASN A 111 6.62 12.58 2.72
C ASN A 111 5.64 11.74 3.54
N VAL A 112 4.61 11.18 2.90
CA VAL A 112 3.66 10.27 3.56
C VAL A 112 4.35 9.00 4.06
N VAL A 113 5.17 8.37 3.21
CA VAL A 113 5.92 7.15 3.54
C VAL A 113 6.92 7.41 4.66
N SER A 114 7.70 8.50 4.56
CA SER A 114 8.67 8.89 5.59
C SER A 114 8.00 9.15 6.94
N HIS A 115 6.84 9.82 6.95
CA HIS A 115 6.08 10.05 8.18
C HIS A 115 5.52 8.74 8.74
N PHE A 116 5.05 7.85 7.88
CA PHE A 116 4.55 6.52 8.27
C PHE A 116 5.65 5.68 8.92
N MET A 117 6.83 5.63 8.31
CA MET A 117 7.98 4.91 8.86
C MET A 117 8.38 5.42 10.23
N LYS A 118 8.44 6.75 10.41
CA LYS A 118 8.74 7.37 11.72
C LYS A 118 7.67 7.11 12.78
N LYS A 119 6.39 7.08 12.38
CA LYS A 119 5.27 6.93 13.31
C LYS A 119 5.04 5.49 13.75
N PHE A 120 5.15 4.53 12.83
CA PHE A 120 4.79 3.13 13.09
C PHE A 120 5.97 2.16 13.11
N GLU A 121 7.17 2.60 12.74
CA GLU A 121 8.42 1.83 12.80
C GLU A 121 8.27 0.38 12.26
N PRO A 122 7.77 0.19 11.01
CA PRO A 122 7.65 -1.14 10.42
C PRO A 122 9.02 -1.83 10.32
N GLU A 123 9.08 -3.16 10.56
CA GLU A 123 10.33 -3.90 10.37
C GLU A 123 10.83 -3.82 8.92
N ARG A 124 9.92 -3.83 7.94
CA ARG A 124 10.24 -3.68 6.51
C ARG A 124 9.26 -2.76 5.80
N THR A 125 9.80 -1.85 4.98
CA THR A 125 9.01 -0.98 4.11
C THR A 125 9.36 -1.20 2.65
N ARG A 126 8.34 -1.31 1.79
CA ARG A 126 8.49 -1.40 0.34
C ARG A 126 7.61 -0.39 -0.38
N VAL A 127 8.18 0.28 -1.36
CA VAL A 127 7.48 1.14 -2.30
C VAL A 127 7.53 0.51 -3.69
N LEU A 128 6.35 0.36 -4.29
CA LEU A 128 6.18 -0.05 -5.68
C LEU A 128 5.66 1.14 -6.47
N LEU A 129 6.46 1.65 -7.41
CA LEU A 129 6.05 2.72 -8.30
C LEU A 129 5.61 2.15 -9.65
N LEU A 130 4.37 2.46 -10.04
CA LEU A 130 3.86 2.16 -11.37
C LEU A 130 4.55 3.08 -12.39
N TYR A 131 5.60 2.57 -13.03
CA TYR A 131 6.38 3.36 -14.00
C TYR A 131 5.65 3.55 -15.34
N ARG A 132 4.65 2.71 -15.61
CA ARG A 132 3.83 2.72 -16.82
C ARG A 132 2.40 2.38 -16.45
N ASN A 133 1.43 3.12 -16.98
CA ASN A 133 0.01 2.85 -16.76
C ASN A 133 -0.59 1.90 -17.80
N TYR A 134 -1.88 1.57 -17.66
CA TYR A 134 -2.58 0.64 -18.56
C TYR A 134 -2.60 1.09 -20.02
N ASN A 135 -2.55 2.41 -20.28
CA ASN A 135 -2.45 2.99 -21.63
C ASN A 135 -1.02 3.02 -22.18
N GLY A 136 -0.03 2.57 -21.40
CA GLY A 136 1.37 2.59 -21.79
C GLY A 136 2.09 3.92 -21.54
N THR A 137 1.42 4.90 -20.94
CA THR A 137 2.01 6.20 -20.59
C THR A 137 3.00 6.01 -19.45
N LEU A 138 4.23 6.49 -19.65
CA LEU A 138 5.26 6.46 -18.62
C LEU A 138 4.99 7.49 -17.53
N ILE A 139 5.48 7.22 -16.33
CA ILE A 139 5.60 8.24 -15.28
C ILE A 139 6.70 9.23 -15.69
N ASP A 140 6.54 10.48 -15.26
CA ASP A 140 7.56 11.51 -15.48
C ASP A 140 8.86 11.14 -14.74
N SER A 141 10.01 11.28 -15.40
CA SER A 141 11.32 10.99 -14.80
C SER A 141 11.58 11.85 -13.57
N SER A 142 11.12 13.10 -13.54
CA SER A 142 11.25 13.98 -12.37
C SER A 142 10.48 13.47 -11.15
N VAL A 143 9.31 12.85 -11.38
CA VAL A 143 8.51 12.23 -10.32
C VAL A 143 9.19 10.97 -9.80
N LEU A 144 9.75 10.15 -10.69
CA LEU A 144 10.56 8.99 -10.31
C LEU A 144 11.73 9.41 -9.42
N THR A 145 12.56 10.35 -9.88
CA THR A 145 13.73 10.84 -9.14
C THR A 145 13.32 11.42 -7.79
N ARG A 146 12.28 12.28 -7.75
CA ARG A 146 11.80 12.87 -6.49
C ARG A 146 11.38 11.81 -5.47
N ILE A 147 10.60 10.81 -5.89
CA ILE A 147 10.16 9.75 -4.99
C ILE A 147 11.35 8.93 -4.52
N GLN A 148 12.22 8.51 -5.44
CA GLN A 148 13.37 7.68 -5.11
C GLN A 148 14.34 8.38 -4.15
N ASP A 149 14.66 9.65 -4.42
CA ASP A 149 15.60 10.44 -3.62
C ASP A 149 15.00 10.88 -2.27
N GLY A 150 13.68 10.99 -2.18
CA GLY A 150 12.97 11.40 -0.97
C GLY A 150 12.66 10.25 0.00
N LEU A 151 12.89 9.00 -0.38
CA LEU A 151 12.70 7.84 0.48
C LEU A 151 13.95 7.54 1.31
N ASP A 152 13.74 7.05 2.53
CA ASP A 152 14.81 6.54 3.39
C ASP A 152 15.51 5.34 2.71
N GLN A 153 16.84 5.22 2.86
CA GLN A 153 17.63 4.15 2.24
C GLN A 153 17.25 2.74 2.73
N THR A 154 16.58 2.63 3.88
CA THR A 154 16.04 1.37 4.39
C THR A 154 14.75 0.93 3.69
N CYS A 155 14.11 1.82 2.91
CA CYS A 155 12.93 1.50 2.12
C CYS A 155 13.32 0.79 0.82
N GLU A 156 12.75 -0.39 0.60
CA GLU A 156 12.91 -1.07 -0.68
C GLU A 156 12.10 -0.36 -1.77
N PHE A 157 12.70 -0.07 -2.92
CA PHE A 157 12.03 0.63 -4.02
C PHE A 157 12.07 -0.19 -5.30
N TYR A 158 10.90 -0.40 -5.91
CA TYR A 158 10.77 -1.13 -7.17
C TYR A 158 9.91 -0.38 -8.18
N LEU A 159 10.27 -0.52 -9.45
CA LEU A 159 9.45 -0.08 -10.58
C LEU A 159 8.68 -1.27 -11.15
N ILE A 160 7.37 -1.12 -11.28
CA ILE A 160 6.50 -2.17 -11.82
C ILE A 160 5.68 -1.65 -13.01
N ASP A 161 5.46 -2.52 -14.02
CA ASP A 161 4.65 -2.20 -15.19
C ASP A 161 3.18 -2.38 -14.85
N GLY A 162 2.41 -1.29 -14.81
CA GLY A 162 0.99 -1.31 -14.46
C GLY A 162 0.10 -2.01 -15.49
N ARG A 163 0.62 -2.38 -16.67
CA ARG A 163 -0.06 -3.21 -17.66
C ARG A 163 -0.02 -4.71 -17.34
N ARG A 164 0.89 -5.12 -16.44
CA ARG A 164 1.03 -6.51 -16.02
C ARG A 164 0.19 -6.77 -14.77
N ASP A 165 -0.13 -8.03 -14.56
CA ASP A 165 -0.78 -8.52 -13.34
C ASP A 165 0.30 -8.71 -12.26
N ASN A 166 0.52 -7.69 -11.43
CA ASN A 166 1.54 -7.73 -10.38
C ASN A 166 0.98 -8.20 -9.02
N GLY A 167 -0.26 -8.70 -8.97
CA GLY A 167 -0.91 -9.10 -7.72
C GLY A 167 -0.10 -10.09 -6.89
N LEU A 168 0.48 -11.12 -7.53
CA LEU A 168 1.31 -12.11 -6.84
C LEU A 168 2.63 -11.54 -6.35
N LEU A 169 3.25 -10.62 -7.10
CA LEU A 169 4.46 -9.91 -6.65
C LEU A 169 4.19 -9.06 -5.41
N ILE A 170 3.02 -8.41 -5.35
CA ILE A 170 2.60 -7.64 -4.18
C ILE A 170 2.30 -8.57 -3.00
N ALA A 171 1.62 -9.69 -3.24
CA ALA A 171 1.28 -10.67 -2.21
C ALA A 171 2.52 -11.35 -1.60
N ASP A 172 3.55 -11.60 -2.41
CA ASP A 172 4.83 -12.18 -1.99
C ASP A 172 5.53 -11.35 -0.91
N PHE A 173 5.38 -10.01 -0.94
CA PHE A 173 5.90 -9.16 0.14
C PHE A 173 5.25 -9.43 1.50
N PHE A 174 4.11 -10.12 1.55
CA PHE A 174 3.45 -10.52 2.79
C PHE A 174 3.57 -12.03 3.06
N ASP A 175 4.52 -12.70 2.40
CA ASP A 175 4.85 -14.09 2.68
C ASP A 175 5.80 -14.23 3.88
N PHE A 176 5.39 -15.04 4.87
CA PHE A 176 6.16 -15.31 6.10
C PHE A 176 6.61 -16.77 6.20
N THR A 177 6.46 -17.54 5.10
CA THR A 177 6.92 -18.93 5.03
C THR A 177 8.43 -19.06 4.83
#